data_AF-A0A6P1TKU6-F1
#
_entry.id   AF-A0A6P1TKU6-F1
#
_cell.length_a   1.000
_cell.length_b   1.000
_cell.length_c   1.000
_cell.angle_alpha   90.00
_cell.angle_beta   90.00
_cell.angle_gamma   90.00
#
_symmetry.space_group_name_H-M   'P 1'
#
loop_
_entity.id
_entity.type
_entity.pdbx_description
1 polymer ?
#
loop_
_entity_poly.entity_id
_entity_poly.type
_entity_poly.pdbx_seq_one_letter_code
_entity_poly.pdbx_strand_id
1 'polypeptide(L)' 'MYKRVELHNHTVESDGKMTVDELVQYFHTNKINHFSLTDHNTISGHRKLKKAVDSSGFLWSI' A
#
# COMPACT_ATOMS: atom_id res chain seq x y z
N MET A 1 19.11 2.15 -14.79
CA MET A 1 18.72 2.02 -13.37
C MET A 1 17.37 1.33 -13.31
N TYR A 2 17.22 0.27 -12.50
CA TYR A 2 15.94 -0.41 -12.32
C TYR A 2 15.17 0.19 -11.13
N LYS A 3 13.84 0.23 -11.23
CA LYS A 3 12.93 0.65 -10.15
C LYS A 3 12.16 -0.58 -9.66
N ARG A 4 12.08 -0.77 -8.33
CA ARG A 4 11.23 -1.78 -7.72
C ARG A 4 9.83 -1.20 -7.52
N VAL A 5 8.83 -1.89 -8.07
CA VAL A 5 7.41 -1.48 -8.01
C VAL A 5 6.58 -2.70 -7.63
N GLU A 6 5.69 -2.55 -6.66
CA GLU A 6 4.80 -3.63 -6.20
C GLU A 6 3.38 -3.44 -6.75
N LEU A 7 3.00 -4.24 -7.74
CA LEU A 7 1.76 -4.03 -8.50
C LEU A 7 0.61 -4.97 -8.11
N HIS A 8 0.83 -5.91 -7.20
CA HIS A 8 -0.22 -6.87 -6.84
C HIS A 8 -0.12 -7.31 -5.38
N ASN A 9 -0.96 -6.71 -4.54
CA ASN A 9 -1.07 -7.03 -3.13
C ASN A 9 -2.52 -6.89 -2.66
N HIS A 10 -2.77 -7.52 -1.51
CA HIS A 10 -4.07 -7.57 -0.87
C HIS A 10 -3.89 -7.25 0.61
N THR A 11 -4.92 -6.62 1.17
CA THR A 11 -5.04 -6.31 2.59
C THR A 11 -6.16 -7.13 3.20
N VAL A 12 -6.35 -7.00 4.51
CA VAL A 12 -7.51 -7.60 5.21
C VAL A 12 -8.87 -7.09 4.72
N GLU A 13 -8.90 -6.08 3.84
CA GLU A 13 -10.14 -5.64 3.17
C GLU A 13 -10.67 -6.66 2.15
N SER A 14 -9.83 -7.60 1.70
CA SER A 14 -10.26 -8.80 0.98
C SER A 14 -9.82 -10.07 1.73
N ASP A 15 -8.65 -10.58 1.39
CA ASP A 15 -8.09 -11.89 1.76
C ASP A 15 -6.58 -11.80 2.05
N GLY A 16 -6.04 -10.59 2.07
CA GLY A 16 -4.68 -10.31 2.52
C GLY A 16 -4.52 -10.48 4.02
N LYS A 17 -3.25 -10.44 4.47
CA LYS A 17 -2.89 -10.66 5.87
C LYS A 17 -2.53 -9.39 6.64
N MET A 18 -2.17 -8.33 5.94
CA MET A 18 -1.78 -7.05 6.53
C MET A 18 -2.96 -6.08 6.45
N THR A 19 -3.15 -5.31 7.52
CA THR A 19 -3.93 -4.07 7.46
C THR A 19 -3.26 -3.09 6.49
N VAL A 20 -4.02 -2.07 6.07
CA VAL A 20 -3.48 -1.04 5.16
C VAL A 20 -2.28 -0.32 5.79
N ASP A 21 -2.32 -0.03 7.09
CA ASP A 21 -1.23 0.63 7.81
C ASP A 21 0.03 -0.25 7.89
N GLU A 22 -0.14 -1.55 8.21
CA GLU A 22 0.97 -2.51 8.24
C GLU A 22 1.61 -2.67 6.85
N LEU A 23 0.80 -2.71 5.80
CA LEU A 23 1.29 -2.81 4.43
C LEU A 23 2.10 -1.57 4.02
N VAL A 24 1.62 -0.37 4.33
CA VAL A 24 2.36 0.88 4.07
C VAL A 24 3.68 0.89 4.84
N GLN A 25 3.66 0.51 6.12
CA GLN A 25 4.88 0.43 6.93
C GLN A 25 5.86 -0.62 6.39
N TYR A 26 5.35 -1.75 5.91
CA TYR A 26 6.16 -2.77 5.24
C TYR A 26 6.83 -2.21 3.99
N PHE A 27 6.09 -1.53 3.11
CA PHE A 27 6.65 -0.91 1.91
C PHE A 27 7.70 0.16 2.23
N HIS A 28 7.43 0.99 3.23
CA HIS A 28 8.38 2.01 3.69
C HIS A 28 9.70 1.37 4.16
N THR A 29 9.59 0.38 5.04
CA THR A 29 10.74 -0.34 5.61
C THR A 29 11.57 -1.06 4.53
N ASN A 30 10.91 -1.57 3.49
CA ASN A 30 11.55 -2.30 2.39
C ASN A 30 11.95 -1.42 1.19
N LYS A 31 11.82 -0.09 1.31
CA LYS A 31 12.15 0.89 0.25
C LYS A 31 11.39 0.64 -1.07
N ILE A 32 10.14 0.18 -0.96
CA ILE A 32 9.23 -0.01 -2.10
C ILE A 32 8.43 1.28 -2.27
N ASN A 33 8.96 2.21 -3.06
CA ASN A 33 8.40 3.57 -3.14
C ASN A 33 7.23 3.71 -4.12
N HIS A 34 6.91 2.67 -4.88
CA HIS A 34 5.82 2.67 -5.86
C HIS A 34 5.05 1.37 -5.72
N PHE A 35 3.74 1.47 -5.52
CA PHE A 35 2.87 0.31 -5.39
C PHE A 35 1.42 0.63 -5.76
N SER A 36 0.62 -0.41 -6.03
CA SER A 36 -0.84 -0.33 -6.15
C SER A 36 -1.51 -1.17 -5.08
N LEU A 37 -2.71 -0.78 -4.63
CA LEU A 37 -3.54 -1.61 -3.75
C LEU A 37 -4.61 -2.32 -4.58
N THR A 38 -4.63 -3.65 -4.58
CA THR A 38 -5.42 -4.46 -5.53
C THR A 38 -6.30 -5.51 -4.84
N ASP A 39 -6.97 -5.14 -3.75
CA ASP A 39 -7.90 -6.01 -3.02
C ASP A 39 -8.95 -6.66 -3.94
N HIS A 40 -9.29 -7.92 -3.66
CA HIS A 40 -10.27 -8.66 -4.45
C HIS A 40 -11.68 -8.03 -4.39
N ASN A 41 -12.18 -7.60 -5.55
CA ASN A 41 -13.55 -7.12 -5.76
C ASN A 41 -13.96 -5.90 -4.91
N THR A 42 -13.00 -5.18 -4.30
CA THR A 42 -13.27 -4.04 -3.44
C THR A 42 -12.18 -2.97 -3.56
N ILE A 43 -12.55 -1.73 -3.23
CA ILE A 43 -11.62 -0.60 -3.07
C ILE A 43 -11.73 0.03 -1.68
N SER A 44 -12.33 -0.66 -0.71
CA SER A 44 -12.56 -0.12 0.64
C SER A 44 -11.26 0.30 1.35
N GLY A 45 -10.15 -0.35 1.02
CA GLY A 45 -8.82 0.01 1.51
C GLY A 45 -8.26 1.33 0.97
N HIS A 46 -8.75 1.85 -0.17
CA HIS A 46 -8.18 3.05 -0.80
C HIS A 46 -8.29 4.31 0.07
N ARG A 47 -9.43 4.49 0.75
CA ARG A 47 -9.61 5.64 1.67
C ARG A 47 -8.71 5.50 2.91
N LYS A 48 -8.45 4.28 3.37
CA LYS A 48 -7.54 4.00 4.49
C LYS A 48 -6.10 4.25 4.06
N LEU A 49 -5.74 3.83 2.85
CA LEU A 49 -4.43 4.00 2.25
C LEU A 49 -4.04 5.46 2.19
N LYS A 50 -4.96 6.34 1.73
CA LYS A 50 -4.70 7.77 1.72
C LYS A 50 -4.29 8.29 3.10
N LYS A 51 -5.01 7.89 4.16
CA LYS A 51 -4.70 8.30 5.54
C LYS A 51 -3.37 7.72 6.04
N ALA A 52 -3.12 6.45 5.75
CA ALA A 52 -1.90 5.74 6.13
C ALA A 52 -0.64 6.36 5.52
N VAL A 53 -0.72 6.69 4.24
CA VAL A 53 0.35 7.38 3.48
C VAL A 53 0.58 8.79 4.03
N ASP A 54 -0.48 9.58 4.22
CA ASP A 54 -0.39 10.95 4.78
C ASP A 54 0.27 10.93 6.17
N SER A 55 0.06 9.88 6.97
CA SER A 55 0.59 9.74 8.33
C SER A 55 2.00 9.15 8.40
N SER A 56 2.45 8.43 7.37
CA SER A 56 3.73 7.71 7.35
C SER A 56 4.90 8.53 6.79
N GLY A 57 4.65 9.76 6.29
CA GLY A 57 5.67 10.57 5.63
C GLY A 57 6.11 10.02 4.27
N PHE A 58 5.33 9.09 3.71
CA PHE A 58 5.56 8.57 2.37
C PHE A 58 5.36 9.71 1.36
N LEU A 59 6.39 10.02 0.56
CA LEU A 59 6.25 10.95 -0.56
C LEU A 59 5.41 10.29 -1.64
N TRP A 60 4.13 10.59 -1.64
CA TRP A 60 3.18 10.18 -2.67
C TRP A 60 3.20 11.23 -3.78
N SER A 61 3.62 10.84 -4.98
CA SER A 61 3.30 11.58 -6.20
C SER A 61 2.62 10.64 -7.18
N ILE A 62 1.34 10.86 -7.43
CA ILE A 62 0.72 10.58 -8.73
C ILE A 62 0.32 11.92 -9.35
#